data_AF-A0A093C6V4-F1
#
_entry.id   AF-A0A093C6V4-F1
#
_cell.length_a   1.000
_cell.length_b   1.000
_cell.length_c   1.000
_cell.angle_alpha   90.00
_cell.angle_beta   90.00
_cell.angle_gamma   90.00
#
_symmetry.space_group_name_H-M   'P 1'
#
loop_
_entity.id
_entity.type
_entity.pdbx_description
1 polymer ?
#
loop_
_entity_poly.entity_id
_entity_poly.type
_entity_poly.pdbx_seq_one_letter_code
_entity_poly.pdbx_strand_id
1 'polypeptide(L)' 'KLLALVDVNGFDPREVTVTVKGRKVKVLAEHEEERTTARGKEYSYRNITREISLPPGVSEGEVTYSL' A
#
# COMPACT_ATOMS: atom_id res chain seq x y z
N LYS A 1 -16.00 5.06 -10.80
CA LYS A 1 -16.14 5.87 -9.56
C LYS A 1 -14.84 5.72 -8.77
N LEU A 2 -14.22 6.82 -8.34
CA LEU A 2 -13.01 6.75 -7.51
C LEU A 2 -13.38 6.29 -6.09
N LEU A 3 -12.72 5.26 -5.59
CA LEU A 3 -12.98 4.71 -4.24
C LEU A 3 -12.07 5.34 -3.19
N ALA A 4 -10.78 5.52 -3.51
CA ALA A 4 -9.79 6.10 -2.62
C ALA A 4 -8.58 6.60 -3.40
N LEU A 5 -7.86 7.56 -2.80
CA LEU A 5 -6.48 7.90 -3.12
C LEU A 5 -5.65 7.57 -1.89
N VAL A 6 -4.58 6.81 -2.06
CA VAL A 6 -3.67 6.42 -0.98
C VAL A 6 -2.31 6.99 -1.31
N ASP A 7 -1.80 7.83 -0.42
CA ASP A 7 -0.43 8.33 -0.53
C ASP A 7 0.53 7.20 -0.13
N VAL A 8 1.29 6.72 -1.11
CA VAL A 8 2.34 5.71 -0.96
C VAL A 8 3.71 6.31 -1.28
N ASN A 9 3.85 7.64 -1.19
CA ASN A 9 5.10 8.30 -1.50
C ASN A 9 6.21 7.80 -0.57
N GLY A 10 7.38 7.59 -1.19
CA GLY A 10 8.55 7.02 -0.54
C GLY A 10 8.63 5.50 -0.61
N PHE A 11 7.58 4.75 -0.93
CA PHE A 11 7.67 3.32 -1.14
C PHE A 11 8.02 3.00 -2.61
N ASP A 12 8.79 1.93 -2.85
CA ASP A 12 8.93 1.41 -4.21
C ASP A 12 7.57 0.82 -4.64
N PRO A 13 7.09 1.03 -5.88
CA PRO A 13 5.84 0.43 -6.36
C PRO A 13 5.76 -1.10 -6.16
N ARG A 14 6.91 -1.80 -6.13
CA ARG A 14 7.01 -3.24 -5.87
C ARG A 14 6.76 -3.62 -4.42
N GLU A 15 6.94 -2.68 -3.50
CA GLU A 15 6.64 -2.84 -2.07
C GLU A 15 5.15 -2.66 -1.78
N VAL A 16 4.38 -2.13 -2.73
CA VAL A 16 2.95 -1.88 -2.59
C VAL A 16 2.15 -3.10 -3.03
N THR A 17 1.39 -3.67 -2.10
CA THR A 17 0.46 -4.77 -2.36
C THR A 17 -0.98 -4.29 -2.24
N VAL A 18 -1.77 -4.49 -3.31
CA VAL A 18 -3.21 -4.25 -3.31
C VAL A 18 -3.93 -5.59 -3.36
N THR A 19 -4.81 -5.84 -2.39
CA THR A 19 -5.65 -7.05 -2.33
C THR A 19 -7.12 -6.66 -2.35
N VAL A 20 -7.90 -7.31 -3.20
CA VAL A 20 -9.36 -7.17 -3.24
C VAL A 20 -9.96 -8.50 -2.80
N LYS A 21 -10.62 -8.53 -1.63
CA LYS A 21 -11.24 -9.73 -1.08
C LYS A 21 -12.28 -9.39 -0.03
N GLY A 22 -13.37 -10.15 0.02
CA GLY A 22 -14.41 -10.00 1.04
C GLY A 22 -15.08 -8.63 0.98
N ARG A 23 -15.30 -8.10 -0.23
CA ARG A 23 -15.83 -6.74 -0.47
C ARG A 23 -14.98 -5.61 0.12
N LYS A 24 -13.67 -5.82 0.26
CA LYS A 24 -12.72 -4.83 0.76
C LYS A 24 -11.51 -4.75 -0.16
N VAL A 25 -10.99 -3.54 -0.31
CA VAL A 25 -9.68 -3.27 -0.90
C VAL A 25 -8.72 -2.99 0.24
N LYS A 26 -7.66 -3.76 0.33
CA LYS A 26 -6.56 -3.56 1.28
C LYS A 26 -5.32 -3.14 0.53
N VAL A 27 -4.73 -2.01 0.93
CA VAL A 27 -3.45 -1.50 0.43
C VAL A 27 -2.42 -1.66 1.55
N LEU A 28 -1.33 -2.34 1.26
CA LEU A 28 -0.19 -2.55 2.14
C LEU A 28 1.05 -2.02 1.45
N ALA A 29 1.93 -1.35 2.20
CA ALA A 29 3.28 -1.04 1.74
C ALA A 29 4.22 -1.18 2.92
N GLU A 30 5.35 -1.84 2.73
CA GLU A 30 6.37 -2.04 3.77
C GLU A 30 7.74 -1.78 3.16
N HIS A 31 8.55 -0.98 3.85
CA HIS A 31 9.89 -0.63 3.41
C HIS A 31 10.84 -0.70 4.59
N GLU A 32 11.96 -1.39 4.37
CA GLU A 32 13.06 -1.51 5.31
C GLU A 32 14.36 -1.11 4.60
N GLU A 33 15.13 -0.23 5.22
CA GLU A 33 16.41 0.21 4.68
C GLU A 33 17.47 0.24 5.78
N GLU A 34 18.61 -0.38 5.50
CA GLU A 34 19.84 -0.23 6.27
C GLU A 34 20.77 0.72 5.52
N ARG A 35 21.21 1.79 6.19
CA ARG A 35 22.23 2.71 5.67
C ARG A 35 23.46 2.69 6.55
N THR A 36 24.63 2.54 5.92
CA THR A 36 25.91 2.74 6.62
C THR A 36 26.34 4.19 6.48
N THR A 37 26.49 4.89 7.61
CA THR A 37 26.96 6.27 7.68
C THR A 37 28.32 6.34 8.37
N ALA A 38 28.98 7.51 8.36
CA ALA A 38 30.23 7.72 9.09
C ALA A 38 30.09 7.52 10.61
N ARG A 39 28.86 7.47 11.14
CA ARG A 39 28.57 7.28 12.58
C ARG A 39 28.15 5.85 12.93
N GLY A 40 27.99 4.96 11.96
CA GLY A 40 27.57 3.58 12.16
C GLY A 40 26.45 3.16 11.21
N LYS A 41 25.74 2.09 11.57
CA LYS A 41 24.59 1.58 10.81
C LYS A 41 23.30 2.22 11.31
N GLU A 42 22.49 2.73 10.40
CA GLU A 42 21.16 3.27 10.63
C GLU A 42 20.13 2.34 10.00
N TYR A 43 19.07 2.04 10.76
CA TYR A 43 17.97 1.18 10.33
C TYR A 43 16.70 2.02 10.29
N SER A 44 16.00 1.97 9.16
CA SER A 44 14.69 2.60 9.02
C SER A 44 13.67 1.59 8.54
N TYR A 45 12.51 1.60 9.20
CA TYR A 45 11.36 0.79 8.82
C TYR A 45 10.13 1.67 8.79
N ARG A 46 9.31 1.49 7.75
CA ARG A 46 8.02 2.17 7.61
C ARG A 46 7.01 1.23 6.97
N ASN A 47 5.76 1.37 7.37
CA ASN A 47 4.65 0.66 6.74
C ASN A 47 3.41 1.54 6.61
N ILE A 48 2.54 1.16 5.68
CA ILE A 48 1.20 1.71 5.51
C ILE A 48 0.24 0.54 5.38
N THR A 49 -0.89 0.63 6.10
CA THR A 49 -2.06 -0.23 5.89
C THR A 49 -3.29 0.63 5.72
N ARG A 50 -4.01 0.44 4.60
CA ARG A 50 -5.31 1.05 4.37
C ARG A 50 -6.32 0.03 3.91
N GLU A 51 -7.55 0.17 4.40
CA GLU A 51 -8.66 -0.71 4.07
C GLU A 51 -9.87 0.13 3.66
N ILE A 52 -10.47 -0.20 2.52
CA ILE A 52 -11.62 0.49 1.94
C ILE A 52 -12.70 -0.54 1.64
N SER A 53 -13.91 -0.30 2.15
CA SER A 53 -15.07 -1.14 1.83
C SER A 53 -15.60 -0.81 0.44
N LEU A 54 -15.91 -1.84 -0.35
CA LEU A 54 -16.55 -1.67 -1.65
C LEU A 54 -18.01 -1.22 -1.48
N PRO A 55 -18.47 -0.23 -2.27
CA PRO A 55 -19.87 0.15 -2.29
C PRO A 55 -20.81 -1.04 -2.60
N PRO A 56 -22.08 -0.97 -2.19
CA PRO A 56 -23.10 -1.94 -2.60
C PRO A 56 -23.12 -2.11 -4.13
N GLY A 57 -23.26 -3.35 -4.60
CA GLY A 57 -23.34 -3.68 -6.03
C GLY A 57 -22.02 -3.74 -6.80
N VAL A 58 -20.89 -3.30 -6.23
CA VAL A 58 -19.57 -3.44 -6.88
C VAL A 58 -18.98 -4.82 -6.58
N SER A 59 -18.62 -5.56 -7.63
CA SER A 59 -17.95 -6.84 -7.53
C SER A 59 -16.42 -6.69 -7.46
N GLU A 60 -15.73 -7.70 -6.97
CA GLU A 60 -14.27 -7.66 -6.78
C GLU A 60 -13.51 -7.55 -8.11
N GLY A 61 -14.02 -8.19 -9.18
CA GLY A 61 -13.42 -8.15 -10.52
C GLY A 61 -13.56 -6.82 -11.26
N GLU A 62 -14.44 -5.94 -10.79
CA GLU A 62 -14.60 -4.59 -11.34
C GLU A 62 -13.62 -3.57 -10.73
N VAL A 63 -12.87 -3.97 -9.69
CA VAL A 63 -11.91 -3.09 -9.02
C VAL A 63 -10.62 -3.04 -9.83
N THR A 64 -10.29 -1.86 -10.32
CA THR A 64 -9.01 -1.55 -10.94
C THR A 64 -8.18 -0.65 -10.04
N TYR A 65 -6.86 -0.78 -10.11
CA TYR A 65 -5.92 0.11 -9.43
C TYR A 65 -4.75 0.44 -10.35
N SER A 66 -4.06 1.52 -10.03
CA SER A 66 -2.85 1.98 -10.70
C SER A 66 -1.94 2.62 -9.66
N LEU A 67 -0.63 2.44 -9.83
CA LEU A 67 0.42 3.02 -9.00
C LEU A 67 1.18 4.06 -9.83
#